data_AF-A0A117I476-F1
#
_entry.id   AF-A0A117I476-F1
#
_cell.length_a   1.000
_cell.length_b   1.000
_cell.length_c   1.000
_cell.angle_alpha   90.00
_cell.angle_beta   90.00
_cell.angle_gamma   90.00
#
_symmetry.space_group_name_H-M   'P 1'
#
loop_
_entity.id
_entity.type
_entity.pdbx_description
1 polymer ?
#
loop_
_entity_poly.entity_id
_entity_poly.type
_entity_poly.pdbx_seq_one_letter_code
_entity_poly.pdbx_strand_id
1 'polypeptide(L)'
;MAGLIVDGAGLTASAASSADIADRLAASAEGGPRLGGQPSHAGVSRFGAAVASVRIRQSARMSTHHTAMRTAAIRYTDADDEGAGAVARTV
;
A
#
# COMPACT_ATOMS: atom_id res chain seq x y z
N MET A 1 -20.42 27.60 4.48
CA MET A 1 -20.11 26.26 5.01
C MET A 1 -19.08 25.64 4.07
N ALA A 2 -17.80 25.66 4.42
CA ALA A 2 -16.77 24.96 3.65
C ALA A 2 -16.80 23.49 4.08
N GLY A 3 -17.42 22.64 3.26
CA GLY A 3 -17.42 21.19 3.48
C GLY A 3 -16.02 20.62 3.25
N LEU A 4 -15.63 19.68 4.10
CA LEU A 4 -14.40 18.91 3.91
C LEU A 4 -14.63 17.93 2.75
N ILE A 5 -14.19 18.29 1.53
CA ILE A 5 -14.27 17.42 0.35
C ILE A 5 -13.04 16.51 0.35
N VAL A 6 -13.26 15.20 0.29
CA VAL A 6 -12.18 14.21 0.16
C VAL A 6 -11.99 13.83 -1.30
N ASP A 7 -10.75 13.94 -1.78
CA ASP A 7 -10.39 13.57 -3.15
C ASP A 7 -10.31 12.04 -3.31
N GLY A 8 -11.41 11.43 -3.78
CA GLY A 8 -11.49 10.00 -4.08
C GLY A 8 -10.57 9.54 -5.21
N ALA A 9 -10.28 10.40 -6.18
CA ALA A 9 -9.34 10.10 -7.26
C ALA A 9 -7.91 10.04 -6.73
N GLY A 10 -7.54 10.99 -5.87
CA GLY A 10 -6.28 11.00 -5.13
C GLY A 10 -6.09 9.76 -4.25
N LEU A 11 -7.15 9.32 -3.55
CA LEU A 11 -7.11 8.07 -2.77
C LEU A 11 -6.88 6.85 -3.66
N THR A 12 -7.54 6.77 -4.81
CA THR A 12 -7.38 5.65 -5.74
C THR A 12 -5.99 5.62 -6.37
N ALA A 13 -5.45 6.78 -6.76
CA ALA A 13 -4.09 6.92 -7.28
C ALA A 13 -3.03 6.52 -6.23
N SER A 14 -3.20 6.96 -4.99
CA SER A 14 -2.31 6.60 -3.87
C SER A 14 -2.40 5.10 -3.54
N ALA A 15 -3.59 4.50 -3.66
CA ALA A 15 -3.77 3.07 -3.50
C ALA A 15 -2.97 2.30 -4.59
N ALA A 16 -3.09 2.68 -5.86
CA ALA A 16 -2.35 2.04 -6.96
C ALA A 16 -0.84 2.16 -6.79
N SER A 17 -0.35 3.32 -6.35
CA SER A 17 1.07 3.54 -6.01
C SER A 17 1.54 2.62 -4.89
N SER A 18 0.73 2.45 -3.85
CA SER A 18 1.04 1.54 -2.74
C SER A 18 1.11 0.07 -3.18
N ALA A 19 0.27 -0.33 -4.14
CA ALA A 19 0.33 -1.66 -4.73
C ALA A 19 1.62 -1.89 -5.54
N ASP A 20 2.01 -0.95 -6.40
CA ASP A 20 3.28 -1.04 -7.15
C ASP A 20 4.49 -1.15 -6.21
N ILE A 21 4.52 -0.34 -5.16
CA ILE A 21 5.59 -0.38 -4.15
C ILE A 21 5.61 -1.76 -3.45
N ALA A 22 4.44 -2.31 -3.11
CA ALA A 22 4.35 -3.63 -2.48
C ALA A 22 4.91 -4.74 -3.37
N ASP A 23 4.57 -4.72 -4.66
CA ASP A 23 5.02 -5.70 -5.65
C ASP A 23 6.53 -5.62 -5.87
N ARG A 24 7.08 -4.41 -6.05
CA ARG A 24 8.52 -4.20 -6.23
C ARG A 24 9.32 -4.65 -5.02
N LEU A 25 8.75 -4.48 -3.83
CA LEU A 25 9.39 -4.87 -2.59
C LEU A 25 9.37 -6.38 -2.36
N ALA A 26 8.27 -7.03 -2.75
CA ALA A 26 8.16 -8.49 -2.76
C ALA A 26 9.15 -9.11 -3.75
N ALA A 27 9.18 -8.64 -5.00
CA ALA A 27 10.12 -9.12 -6.03
C ALA A 27 11.59 -8.94 -5.60
N SER A 28 11.90 -7.83 -4.93
CA SER A 28 13.24 -7.57 -4.41
C SER A 28 13.63 -8.48 -3.23
N ALA A 29 12.69 -9.17 -2.60
CA ALA A 29 12.96 -10.12 -1.51
C ALA A 29 13.32 -11.53 -2.03
N GLU A 30 13.03 -11.85 -3.30
CA GLU A 30 13.27 -13.16 -3.91
C GLU A 30 14.75 -13.39 -4.29
N GLY A 31 15.55 -12.32 -4.34
CA GLY A 31 17.01 -12.36 -4.53
C GLY A 31 17.74 -12.91 -3.30
N GLY A 32 17.62 -14.21 -3.06
CA GLY A 32 18.26 -14.90 -1.94
C GLY A 32 19.79 -14.83 -1.97
N PRO A 33 20.46 -14.98 -0.81
CA PRO A 33 21.90 -14.95 -0.74
C PRO A 33 22.50 -16.11 -1.54
N ARG A 34 23.45 -15.82 -2.44
CA ARG A 34 24.33 -16.85 -3.04
C ARG A 34 25.03 -17.58 -1.89
N LEU A 35 25.42 -18.84 -2.04
CA LEU A 35 26.16 -19.57 -1.00
C LEU A 35 27.62 -19.68 -1.43
N GLY A 36 28.54 -19.23 -0.58
CA GLY A 36 29.98 -19.41 -0.75
C GLY A 36 30.59 -20.04 0.50
N GLY A 37 31.71 -20.75 0.34
CA GLY A 37 32.26 -21.62 1.38
C GLY A 37 32.99 -20.93 2.55
N GLN A 38 33.27 -19.62 2.48
CA GLN A 38 33.97 -18.91 3.56
C GLN A 38 33.04 -18.49 4.71
N PRO A 39 33.51 -18.47 5.97
CA PRO A 39 32.69 -18.13 7.14
C PRO A 39 32.08 -16.72 7.10
N SER A 40 32.73 -15.75 6.44
CA SER A 40 32.16 -14.42 6.19
C SER A 40 30.89 -14.46 5.33
N HIS A 41 30.72 -15.49 4.50
CA HIS A 41 29.54 -15.69 3.67
C HIS A 41 28.27 -15.98 4.49
N ALA A 42 28.43 -16.64 5.65
CA ALA A 42 27.32 -16.90 6.56
C ALA A 42 26.82 -15.63 7.27
N GLY A 43 27.68 -14.61 7.40
CA GLY A 43 27.27 -13.28 7.88
C GLY A 43 26.46 -12.55 6.81
N VAL A 44 26.99 -12.48 5.59
CA VAL A 44 26.34 -11.83 4.44
C VAL A 44 24.97 -12.47 4.13
N SER A 45 24.86 -13.80 4.22
CA SER A 45 23.59 -14.49 3.98
C SER A 45 22.52 -14.16 5.02
N ARG A 46 22.89 -14.03 6.30
CA ARG A 46 21.98 -13.61 7.37
C ARG A 46 21.50 -12.18 7.18
N PHE A 47 22.38 -11.26 6.77
CA PHE A 47 21.97 -9.89 6.42
C PHE A 47 21.02 -9.88 5.23
N GLY A 48 21.30 -10.65 4.18
CA GLY A 48 20.39 -10.80 3.04
C GLY A 48 19.01 -11.31 3.45
N ALA A 49 18.95 -12.34 4.30
CA ALA A 49 17.70 -12.87 4.83
C ALA A 49 16.94 -11.87 5.73
N ALA A 50 17.65 -11.10 6.55
CA ALA A 50 17.04 -10.05 7.36
C ALA A 50 16.45 -8.93 6.48
N VAL A 51 17.17 -8.50 5.44
CA VAL A 51 16.66 -7.52 4.47
C VAL A 51 15.42 -8.06 3.75
N ALA A 52 15.47 -9.29 3.25
CA ALA A 52 14.31 -9.92 2.61
C ALA A 52 13.09 -9.98 3.55
N SER A 53 13.30 -10.32 4.82
CA SER A 53 12.24 -10.37 5.83
C SER A 53 11.59 -9.00 6.09
N VAL A 54 12.40 -7.93 6.16
CA VAL A 54 11.90 -6.56 6.31
C VAL A 54 11.11 -6.13 5.07
N ARG A 55 11.61 -6.45 3.86
CA ARG A 55 10.93 -6.16 2.59
C ARG A 55 9.55 -6.82 2.52
N ILE A 56 9.45 -8.10 2.88
CA ILE A 56 8.17 -8.84 2.94
C ILE A 56 7.20 -8.14 3.90
N ARG A 57 7.64 -7.78 5.10
CA ARG A 57 6.80 -7.10 6.09
C ARG A 57 6.31 -5.73 5.59
N GLN A 58 7.19 -4.97 4.95
CA GLN A 58 6.85 -3.66 4.40
C GLN A 58 5.87 -3.79 3.23
N SER A 59 6.05 -4.80 2.37
CA SER A 59 5.13 -5.10 1.26
C SER A 59 3.72 -5.37 1.80
N ALA A 60 3.59 -6.25 2.81
CA ALA A 60 2.31 -6.52 3.45
C ALA A 60 1.65 -5.26 4.06
N ARG A 61 2.44 -4.37 4.68
CA ARG A 61 1.91 -3.09 5.21
C ARG A 61 1.38 -2.18 4.09
N MET A 62 2.06 -2.12 2.94
CA MET A 62 1.62 -1.33 1.79
C MET A 62 0.38 -1.92 1.12
N SER A 63 0.26 -3.23 1.02
CA SER A 63 -0.97 -3.89 0.55
C SER A 63 -2.16 -3.59 1.45
N THR A 64 -1.99 -3.61 2.78
CA THR A 64 -3.05 -3.21 3.73
C THR A 64 -3.42 -1.75 3.56
N HIS A 65 -2.43 -0.87 3.35
CA HIS A 65 -2.66 0.55 3.12
C HIS A 65 -3.46 0.79 1.83
N HIS A 66 -3.12 0.12 0.74
CA HIS A 66 -3.86 0.13 -0.52
C HIS A 66 -5.34 -0.25 -0.30
N THR A 67 -5.60 -1.36 0.38
CA THR A 67 -6.97 -1.84 0.65
C THR A 67 -7.77 -0.82 1.47
N ALA A 68 -7.14 -0.20 2.46
CA ALA A 68 -7.77 0.83 3.29
C ALA A 68 -8.12 2.08 2.47
N MET A 69 -7.20 2.58 1.64
CA MET A 69 -7.44 3.73 0.76
C MET A 69 -8.56 3.47 -0.25
N ARG A 70 -8.58 2.28 -0.86
CA ARG A 70 -9.63 1.90 -1.80
C ARG A 70 -11.00 1.81 -1.11
N THR A 71 -11.05 1.25 0.10
CA THR A 71 -12.28 1.19 0.90
C THR A 71 -12.77 2.59 1.26
N ALA A 72 -11.86 3.48 1.67
CA ALA A 72 -12.20 4.87 1.99
C ALA A 72 -12.73 5.62 0.75
N ALA A 73 -12.10 5.47 -0.42
CA ALA A 73 -12.55 6.11 -1.65
C ALA A 73 -14.00 5.75 -2.02
N ILE A 74 -14.37 4.47 -1.89
CA ILE A 74 -15.74 4.00 -2.14
C ILE A 74 -16.70 4.67 -1.15
N ARG A 75 -16.40 4.60 0.16
CA ARG A 75 -17.28 5.17 1.19
C ARG A 75 -17.48 6.68 1.05
N TYR A 76 -16.44 7.42 0.66
CA TYR A 76 -16.56 8.86 0.44
C TYR A 76 -17.40 9.18 -0.80
N THR A 77 -17.26 8.40 -1.86
CA THR A 77 -18.11 8.55 -3.06
C THR A 77 -19.58 8.33 -2.72
N ASP A 78 -19.89 7.24 -2.00
CA ASP A 78 -21.27 6.94 -1.58
C ASP A 78 -21.86 8.04 -0.69
N ALA A 79 -21.05 8.57 0.24
CA ALA A 79 -21.48 9.63 1.15
C ALA A 79 -21.73 10.97 0.43
N ASP A 80 -20.90 11.31 -0.56
CA ASP A 80 -21.09 12.51 -1.39
C ASP A 80 -22.37 12.39 -2.23
N ASP A 81 -22.61 11.22 -2.83
CA ASP A 81 -23.83 10.96 -3.62
C ASP A 81 -25.10 11.03 -2.76
N GLU A 82 -25.09 10.43 -1.55
CA GLU A 82 -26.20 10.52 -0.61
C GLU A 82 -26.45 11.96 -0.16
N GLY A 83 -25.38 12.69 0.17
CA GLY A 83 -25.44 14.11 0.55
C GLY A 83 -26.02 14.98 -0.56
N ALA A 84 -25.53 14.80 -1.79
CA ALA A 84 -26.03 15.51 -2.97
C ALA A 84 -27.52 15.21 -3.22
N GLY A 85 -27.94 13.94 -3.09
CA GLY A 85 -29.33 13.52 -3.22
C GLY A 85 -30.25 14.05 -2.11
N ALA A 86 -29.74 14.23 -0.89
CA ALA A 86 -30.48 14.88 0.19
C ALA A 86 -30.68 16.38 -0.11
N VAL A 87 -29.63 17.09 -0.53
CA VAL A 87 -29.71 18.51 -0.90
C VAL A 87 -30.68 18.71 -2.07
N ALA A 88 -30.56 17.92 -3.13
CA ALA A 88 -31.42 18.01 -4.31
C ALA A 88 -32.92 17.79 -4.03
N ARG A 89 -33.27 17.07 -2.96
CA ARG A 89 -34.67 16.88 -2.52
C ARG A 89 -35.23 18.04 -1.70
N THR A 90 -34.37 18.90 -1.17
CA THR A 90 -34.75 20.02 -0.30
C THR A 90 -34.87 21.37 -1.01
N VAL A 91 -34.40 21.45 -2.27
CA VAL A 91 -34.52 22.62 -3.15
C VAL A 91 -35.62 22.40 -4.18
#